data_AF-A0A2K9N8R6-F1
#
_entry.id   AF-A0A2K9N8R6-F1
#
_cell.length_a   1.000
_cell.length_b   1.000
_cell.length_c   1.000
_cell.angle_alpha   90.00
_cell.angle_beta   90.00
_cell.angle_gamma   90.00
#
_symmetry.space_group_name_H-M   'P 1'
#
loop_
_entity.id
_entity.type
_entity.pdbx_description
1 polymer ?
#
loop_
_entity_poly.entity_id
_entity_poly.type
_entity_poly.pdbx_seq_one_letter_code
_entity_poly.pdbx_strand_id
1 'polypeptide(L)'
;MADKGSSQEPSMEEILASIRRIISEDGETPGEEAAPPPPPPPPPPPPPPPPPPPPPPPPPPPPPPPPMAMMMEPEPEPDFGPVEEEPLELTQMVQEEPEYYSPPPPPRRAPPPEDGGLISDYAADAASRAFASGLAGFRRGGPSLMGDGPVGRGDVTLEQIVYEIVRPMIREWLDDNLPTMVERMVKREIERVVRRGLD
;
A
#
# COMPACT_ATOMS: atom_id res chain seq x y z
N MET A 1 6.51 44.88 11.45
CA MET A 1 5.68 44.64 12.65
C MET A 1 4.68 43.56 12.27
N ALA A 2 4.73 42.42 12.96
CA ALA A 2 3.86 41.28 12.72
C ALA A 2 2.52 41.48 13.44
N ASP A 3 1.41 41.22 12.77
CA ASP A 3 0.15 40.93 13.45
C ASP A 3 -0.41 39.62 12.90
N LYS A 4 -0.50 38.65 13.82
CA LYS A 4 -0.93 37.27 13.61
C LYS A 4 -2.46 37.29 13.57
N GLY A 5 -3.04 37.20 12.37
CA GLY A 5 -4.48 36.97 12.22
C GLY A 5 -4.86 35.64 12.88
N SER A 6 -5.63 35.73 13.95
CA SER A 6 -6.11 34.63 14.77
C SER A 6 -6.76 33.52 13.93
N SER A 7 -6.05 32.40 13.77
CA SER A 7 -6.69 31.10 13.55
C SER A 7 -7.41 30.73 14.85
N GLN A 8 -8.59 31.30 15.04
CA GLN A 8 -9.49 30.94 16.13
C GLN A 8 -10.12 29.62 15.71
N GLU A 9 -9.67 28.51 16.30
CA GLU A 9 -10.35 27.23 16.17
C GLU A 9 -11.82 27.46 16.55
N PRO A 10 -12.79 27.10 15.69
CA PRO A 10 -14.20 27.37 15.96
C PRO A 10 -14.59 26.72 17.29
N SER A 11 -15.34 27.46 18.10
CA SER A 11 -15.79 26.95 19.38
C SER A 11 -16.67 25.72 19.16
N MET A 12 -16.58 24.72 20.04
CA MET A 12 -17.40 23.50 20.01
C MET A 12 -18.89 23.78 19.78
N GLU A 13 -19.39 24.89 20.31
CA GLU A 13 -20.79 25.32 20.19
C GLU A 13 -21.17 25.76 18.76
N GLU A 14 -20.23 26.34 18.02
CA GLU A 14 -20.43 26.76 16.62
C GLU A 14 -20.47 25.56 15.69
N ILE A 15 -19.60 24.58 15.93
CA ILE A 15 -19.60 23.29 15.21
C ILE A 15 -20.95 22.59 15.41
N LEU A 16 -21.45 22.55 16.66
CA LEU A 16 -22.74 21.92 16.98
C LEU A 16 -23.93 22.70 16.41
N ALA A 17 -23.86 24.04 16.36
CA ALA A 17 -24.89 24.87 15.75
C ALA A 17 -24.94 24.69 14.22
N SER A 18 -23.79 24.54 13.55
CA SER A 18 -23.68 24.30 12.12
C SER A 18 -24.32 22.96 11.71
N ILE A 19 -24.03 21.89 12.46
CA ILE A 19 -24.63 20.56 12.24
C ILE A 19 -26.15 20.61 12.46
N ARG A 20 -26.63 21.27 13.52
CA ARG A 20 -28.08 21.42 13.76
C ARG A 20 -28.79 22.14 12.61
N ARG A 21 -28.17 23.19 12.06
CA ARG A 21 -28.74 23.95 10.95
C ARG A 21 -28.87 23.10 9.67
N ILE A 22 -27.84 22.33 9.32
CA ILE A 22 -27.85 21.48 8.10
C ILE A 22 -28.96 20.43 8.19
N ILE A 23 -29.13 19.78 9.34
CA ILE A 23 -30.15 18.73 9.52
C ILE A 23 -31.57 19.32 9.49
N SER A 24 -31.78 20.52 10.03
CA SER A 24 -33.08 21.20 9.97
C SER A 24 -33.43 21.73 8.58
N GLU A 25 -32.44 22.03 7.74
CA GLU A 25 -32.64 22.59 6.40
C GLU A 25 -32.88 21.50 5.33
N ASP A 26 -32.34 20.28 5.52
CA ASP A 26 -32.39 19.18 4.54
C ASP A 26 -33.62 18.25 4.68
N GLY A 27 -34.52 18.51 5.64
CA GLY A 27 -35.65 17.64 5.98
C GLY A 27 -36.95 17.85 5.21
N GLU A 28 -37.03 18.83 4.30
CA GLU A 28 -38.31 19.23 3.69
C GLU A 28 -38.24 19.23 2.16
N THR A 29 -38.59 18.08 1.57
CA THR A 29 -39.05 18.01 0.16
C THR A 29 -40.35 17.21 0.09
N PRO A 30 -41.50 17.85 -0.21
CA PRO A 30 -42.74 17.13 -0.52
C PRO A 30 -42.61 16.54 -1.93
N GLY A 31 -42.34 15.24 -2.00
CA GLY A 31 -42.28 14.48 -3.25
C GLY A 31 -43.68 14.26 -3.82
N GLU A 32 -43.89 14.83 -5.00
CA GLU A 32 -45.06 14.77 -5.86
C GLU A 32 -45.46 13.32 -6.22
N GLU A 33 -46.72 12.97 -5.98
CA GLU A 33 -47.28 11.63 -6.12
C GLU A 33 -47.62 11.33 -7.59
N ALA A 34 -46.70 10.67 -8.32
CA ALA A 34 -46.94 10.10 -9.64
C ALA A 34 -47.21 8.59 -9.53
N ALA A 35 -48.29 8.13 -10.16
CA ALA A 35 -48.74 6.73 -10.14
C ALA A 35 -47.67 5.74 -10.66
N PRO A 36 -47.58 4.51 -10.09
CA PRO A 36 -46.48 3.59 -10.39
C PRO A 36 -46.59 2.96 -11.79
N PRO A 37 -45.45 2.71 -12.47
CA PRO A 37 -45.42 1.98 -13.73
C PRO A 37 -45.77 0.48 -13.55
N PRO A 38 -46.20 -0.20 -14.63
CA PRO A 38 -46.50 -1.63 -14.57
C PRO A 38 -45.25 -2.48 -14.25
N PRO A 39 -45.43 -3.67 -13.63
CA PRO A 39 -44.31 -4.51 -13.22
C PRO A 39 -43.55 -5.10 -14.42
N PRO A 40 -42.23 -5.25 -14.32
CA PRO A 40 -41.42 -5.87 -15.37
C PRO A 40 -41.72 -7.38 -15.49
N PRO A 41 -41.47 -7.98 -16.67
CA PRO A 41 -41.61 -9.42 -16.86
C PRO A 41 -40.66 -10.21 -15.94
N PRO A 42 -41.00 -11.46 -15.59
CA PRO A 42 -40.16 -12.28 -14.71
C PRO A 42 -38.80 -12.58 -15.36
N PRO A 43 -37.72 -12.65 -14.56
CA PRO A 43 -36.39 -12.96 -15.08
C PRO A 43 -36.33 -14.39 -15.63
N PRO A 44 -35.46 -14.65 -16.63
CA PRO A 44 -35.21 -16.00 -17.11
C PRO A 44 -34.65 -16.88 -15.97
N PRO A 45 -34.86 -18.22 -16.05
CA PRO A 45 -34.32 -19.14 -15.05
C PRO A 45 -32.78 -19.07 -15.00
N PRO A 46 -32.16 -19.27 -13.83
CA PRO A 46 -30.72 -19.23 -13.70
C PRO A 46 -30.06 -20.36 -14.52
N PRO A 47 -28.85 -20.12 -15.07
CA PRO A 47 -28.10 -21.17 -15.74
C PRO A 47 -27.76 -22.31 -14.76
N PRO A 48 -27.55 -23.54 -15.26
CA PRO A 48 -27.13 -24.66 -14.42
C PRO A 48 -25.78 -24.34 -13.74
N PRO A 49 -25.53 -24.89 -12.53
CA PRO A 49 -24.27 -24.67 -11.84
C PRO A 49 -23.10 -25.26 -12.65
N PRO A 50 -21.91 -24.62 -12.59
CA PRO A 50 -20.72 -25.16 -13.24
C PRO A 50 -20.34 -26.53 -12.62
N PRO A 51 -19.68 -27.41 -13.38
CA PRO A 51 -19.16 -28.67 -12.84
C PRO A 51 -18.14 -28.40 -11.72
N PRO A 52 -18.01 -29.30 -10.74
CA PRO A 52 -17.03 -29.16 -9.67
C PRO A 52 -15.60 -29.12 -10.24
N PRO A 53 -14.69 -28.36 -9.62
CA PRO A 53 -13.30 -28.32 -10.06
C PRO A 53 -12.65 -29.70 -9.90
N PRO A 54 -11.65 -30.05 -10.73
CA PRO A 54 -10.88 -31.27 -10.57
C PRO A 54 -10.17 -31.28 -9.20
N PRO A 55 -9.92 -32.46 -8.61
CA PRO A 55 -9.16 -32.55 -7.36
C PRO A 55 -7.76 -31.96 -7.53
N PRO A 56 -7.18 -31.36 -6.48
CA PRO A 56 -5.82 -30.85 -6.54
C PRO A 56 -4.82 -31.99 -6.82
N PRO A 57 -3.71 -31.70 -7.53
CA PRO A 57 -2.66 -32.68 -7.72
C PRO A 57 -2.06 -33.10 -6.36
N PRO A 58 -1.54 -34.34 -6.24
CA PRO A 58 -0.86 -34.77 -5.03
C PRO A 58 0.35 -33.85 -4.73
N PRO A 59 0.69 -33.65 -3.44
CA PRO A 59 1.86 -32.86 -3.07
C PRO A 59 3.15 -33.49 -3.66
N PRO A 60 4.15 -32.67 -4.05
CA PRO A 60 5.43 -33.19 -4.49
C PRO A 60 6.11 -34.00 -3.37
N PRO A 61 6.94 -34.99 -3.71
CA PRO A 61 7.72 -35.74 -2.72
C PRO A 61 8.65 -34.78 -1.94
N PRO A 62 8.97 -35.08 -0.67
CA PRO A 62 9.91 -34.27 0.10
C PRO A 62 11.28 -34.24 -0.58
N PRO A 63 12.03 -33.12 -0.48
CA PRO A 63 13.38 -33.03 -1.03
C PRO A 63 14.30 -34.06 -0.33
N PRO A 64 15.33 -34.57 -1.04
CA PRO A 64 16.32 -35.45 -0.43
C PRO A 64 17.04 -34.73 0.71
N PRO A 65 17.48 -35.44 1.77
CA PRO A 65 18.25 -34.84 2.84
C PRO A 65 19.55 -34.23 2.30
N PRO A 66 20.00 -33.08 2.84
CA PRO A 66 21.27 -32.49 2.43
C PRO A 66 22.42 -33.46 2.74
N PRO A 67 23.45 -33.53 1.88
CA PRO A 67 24.62 -34.33 2.16
C PRO A 67 25.25 -33.84 3.47
N MET A 68 25.32 -34.74 4.46
CA MET A 68 26.05 -34.48 5.70
C MET A 68 27.50 -34.12 5.36
N ALA A 69 27.90 -32.92 5.75
CA ALA A 69 29.25 -32.36 5.80
C ALA A 69 30.39 -33.30 5.33
N MET A 70 30.85 -33.12 4.09
CA MET A 70 32.24 -33.45 3.78
C MET A 70 33.13 -32.35 4.36
N MET A 71 33.74 -32.69 5.49
CA MET A 71 35.12 -32.35 5.89
C MET A 71 35.53 -30.88 5.77
N MET A 72 35.47 -30.20 6.92
CA MET A 72 36.21 -28.96 7.18
C MET A 72 37.71 -29.26 7.19
N GLU A 73 38.42 -28.87 6.14
CA GLU A 73 39.88 -28.69 6.19
C GLU A 73 40.19 -27.34 6.87
N PRO A 74 41.09 -27.28 7.86
CA PRO A 74 41.52 -25.99 8.40
C PRO A 74 42.52 -25.31 7.45
N GLU A 75 42.24 -24.06 7.06
CA GLU A 75 43.20 -23.18 6.36
C GLU A 75 44.39 -22.81 7.28
N PRO A 76 45.61 -22.62 6.74
CA PRO A 76 46.76 -22.18 7.55
C PRO A 76 46.66 -20.69 7.90
N GLU A 77 46.99 -20.34 9.14
CA GLU A 77 47.08 -18.95 9.60
C GLU A 77 48.25 -18.20 8.90
N PRO A 78 48.06 -16.92 8.51
CA PRO A 78 49.13 -16.11 7.94
C PRO A 78 50.10 -15.60 9.01
N ASP A 79 51.39 -15.80 8.77
CA ASP A 79 52.50 -15.25 9.56
C ASP A 79 52.71 -13.76 9.21
N PHE A 80 52.44 -12.86 10.18
CA PHE A 80 52.70 -11.44 10.04
C PHE A 80 54.07 -11.10 10.64
N GLY A 81 55.08 -10.96 9.77
CA GLY A 81 56.36 -10.35 10.15
C GLY A 81 56.21 -8.86 10.52
N PRO A 82 57.19 -8.26 11.20
CA PRO A 82 57.10 -6.86 11.64
C PRO A 82 57.21 -5.91 10.45
N VAL A 83 56.19 -5.08 10.26
CA VAL A 83 56.17 -3.97 9.31
C VAL A 83 56.85 -2.77 9.97
N GLU A 84 57.96 -2.31 9.42
CA GLU A 84 58.55 -1.02 9.82
C GLU A 84 57.67 0.12 9.30
N GLU A 85 57.14 0.94 10.20
CA GLU A 85 56.33 2.11 9.85
C GLU A 85 57.24 3.28 9.46
N GLU A 86 57.26 3.65 8.18
CA GLU A 86 57.84 4.92 7.71
C GLU A 86 56.89 6.09 8.04
N PRO A 87 57.38 7.19 8.65
CA PRO A 87 56.53 8.33 8.98
C PRO A 87 56.18 9.15 7.72
N LEU A 88 54.88 9.29 7.45
CA LEU A 88 54.34 10.15 6.39
C LEU A 88 54.59 11.64 6.73
N GLU A 89 55.42 12.35 5.94
CA GLU A 89 55.60 13.80 6.08
C GLU A 89 54.39 14.58 5.52
N LEU A 90 53.61 15.14 6.45
CA LEU A 90 52.38 15.91 6.23
C LEU A 90 52.69 17.37 5.84
N THR A 91 53.30 17.63 4.67
CA THR A 91 53.65 19.02 4.26
C THR A 91 53.13 19.44 2.88
N GLN A 92 52.37 18.60 2.18
CA GLN A 92 51.79 19.02 0.90
C GLN A 92 50.37 19.55 1.08
N MET A 93 50.25 20.84 1.44
CA MET A 93 49.01 21.57 1.24
C MET A 93 48.87 21.91 -0.24
N VAL A 94 48.28 20.99 -1.02
CA VAL A 94 47.81 21.29 -2.37
C VAL A 94 46.55 22.15 -2.22
N GLN A 95 46.67 23.42 -2.57
CA GLN A 95 45.53 24.30 -2.76
C GLN A 95 44.97 24.02 -4.16
N GLU A 96 44.14 22.99 -4.27
CA GLU A 96 43.40 22.66 -5.50
C GLU A 96 41.97 23.19 -5.37
N GLU A 97 41.64 24.14 -6.24
CA GLU A 97 40.26 24.52 -6.52
C GLU A 97 39.51 23.26 -6.99
N PRO A 98 38.33 22.91 -6.45
CA PRO A 98 37.70 21.64 -6.80
C PRO A 98 37.21 21.71 -8.26
N GLU A 99 38.00 21.18 -9.19
CA GLU A 99 37.44 20.74 -10.47
C GLU A 99 36.41 19.67 -10.15
N TYR A 100 35.14 19.99 -10.42
CA TYR A 100 34.04 19.06 -10.23
C TYR A 100 34.20 17.93 -11.25
N TYR A 101 34.92 16.88 -10.87
CA TYR A 101 35.04 15.67 -11.66
C TYR A 101 33.66 15.00 -11.73
N SER A 102 32.97 15.16 -12.85
CA SER A 102 31.80 14.35 -13.18
C SER A 102 32.32 13.04 -13.75
N PRO A 103 32.24 11.91 -13.02
CA PRO A 103 32.67 10.62 -13.57
C PRO A 103 31.86 10.34 -14.83
N PRO A 104 32.47 9.73 -15.87
CA PRO A 104 31.73 9.31 -17.04
C PRO A 104 30.57 8.41 -16.58
N PRO A 105 29.36 8.55 -17.16
CA PRO A 105 28.24 7.72 -16.78
C PRO A 105 28.67 6.25 -16.90
N PRO A 106 28.32 5.39 -15.91
CA PRO A 106 28.71 3.99 -15.96
C PRO A 106 28.23 3.40 -17.29
N PRO A 107 28.98 2.45 -17.88
CA PRO A 107 28.55 1.78 -19.10
C PRO A 107 27.14 1.25 -18.85
N ARG A 108 26.17 1.73 -19.63
CA ARG A 108 24.79 1.22 -19.56
C ARG A 108 24.90 -0.28 -19.77
N ARG A 109 24.43 -1.08 -18.81
CA ARG A 109 24.25 -2.52 -19.03
C ARG A 109 23.43 -2.65 -20.30
N ALA A 110 23.96 -3.40 -21.28
CA ALA A 110 23.15 -3.77 -22.43
C ALA A 110 21.86 -4.41 -21.88
N PRO A 111 20.68 -4.04 -22.42
CA PRO A 111 19.47 -4.73 -22.04
C PRO A 111 19.72 -6.24 -22.23
N PRO A 112 19.31 -7.09 -21.29
CA PRO A 112 19.40 -8.54 -21.49
C PRO A 112 18.74 -8.88 -22.84
N PRO A 113 19.23 -9.90 -23.57
CA PRO A 113 18.49 -10.39 -24.72
C PRO A 113 17.07 -10.68 -24.25
N GLU A 114 16.08 -10.06 -24.91
CA GLU A 114 14.69 -10.27 -24.57
C GLU A 114 14.30 -11.67 -25.05
N ASP A 115 14.68 -12.68 -24.25
CA ASP A 115 14.08 -13.99 -24.32
C ASP A 115 12.59 -13.75 -24.05
N GLY A 116 11.80 -13.75 -25.13
CA GLY A 116 10.43 -13.25 -25.23
C GLY A 116 9.73 -13.14 -23.88
N GLY A 117 9.38 -11.92 -23.50
CA GLY A 117 8.92 -11.56 -22.15
C GLY A 117 7.91 -12.55 -21.57
N LEU A 118 7.83 -12.56 -20.24
CA LEU A 118 6.99 -13.50 -19.46
C LEU A 118 5.51 -13.55 -19.89
N ILE A 119 5.05 -12.57 -20.66
CA ILE A 119 3.73 -12.50 -21.28
C ILE A 119 3.86 -12.11 -22.75
N SER A 120 2.88 -12.49 -23.56
CA SER A 120 2.84 -12.09 -24.97
C SER A 120 2.71 -10.56 -25.10
N ASP A 121 3.31 -9.99 -26.14
CA ASP A 121 3.19 -8.56 -26.45
C ASP A 121 1.74 -8.10 -26.57
N TYR A 122 0.88 -8.99 -27.07
CA TYR A 122 -0.56 -8.76 -27.13
C TYR A 122 -1.19 -8.61 -25.73
N ALA A 123 -0.83 -9.48 -24.78
CA ALA A 123 -1.33 -9.40 -23.41
C ALA A 123 -0.80 -8.15 -22.69
N ALA A 124 0.46 -7.79 -22.94
CA ALA A 124 1.06 -6.56 -22.41
C ALA A 124 0.38 -5.30 -22.96
N ASP A 125 0.11 -5.24 -24.27
CA ASP A 125 -0.58 -4.12 -24.92
C ASP A 125 -2.03 -4.00 -24.45
N ALA A 126 -2.74 -5.14 -24.34
CA ALA A 126 -4.10 -5.19 -23.82
C ALA A 126 -4.19 -4.70 -22.37
N ALA A 127 -3.28 -5.14 -21.50
CA ALA A 127 -3.22 -4.69 -20.10
C ALA A 127 -2.92 -3.19 -20.01
N SER A 128 -1.96 -2.71 -20.80
CA SER A 128 -1.58 -1.29 -20.86
C SER A 128 -2.75 -0.41 -21.32
N ARG A 129 -3.54 -0.88 -22.29
CA ARG A 129 -4.72 -0.16 -22.81
C ARG A 129 -5.90 -0.21 -21.85
N ALA A 130 -6.14 -1.34 -21.18
CA ALA A 130 -7.15 -1.43 -20.13
C ALA A 130 -6.84 -0.50 -18.96
N PHE A 131 -5.57 -0.44 -18.54
CA PHE A 131 -5.11 0.46 -17.50
C PHE A 131 -5.21 1.93 -17.90
N ALA A 132 -4.75 2.28 -19.11
CA ALA A 132 -4.88 3.64 -19.65
C ALA A 132 -6.35 4.06 -19.81
N SER A 133 -7.22 3.14 -20.22
CA SER A 133 -8.67 3.35 -20.31
C SER A 133 -9.30 3.54 -18.93
N GLY A 134 -8.88 2.78 -17.92
CA GLY A 134 -9.31 2.94 -16.52
C GLY A 134 -8.90 4.28 -15.93
N LEU A 135 -7.67 4.73 -16.17
CA LEU A 135 -7.18 6.06 -15.76
C LEU A 135 -7.89 7.20 -16.49
N ALA A 136 -8.19 7.03 -17.78
CA ALA A 136 -8.95 8.00 -18.55
C ALA A 136 -10.42 8.06 -18.07
N GLY A 137 -11.02 6.92 -17.71
CA GLY A 137 -12.34 6.84 -17.08
C GLY A 137 -12.38 7.51 -15.71
N PHE A 138 -11.34 7.32 -14.90
CA PHE A 138 -11.20 7.99 -13.60
C PHE A 138 -11.06 9.51 -13.75
N ARG A 139 -10.32 10.00 -14.76
CA ARG A 139 -10.24 11.43 -15.08
C ARG A 139 -11.52 12.03 -15.66
N ARG A 140 -12.37 11.21 -16.28
CA ARG A 140 -13.62 11.64 -16.94
C ARG A 140 -14.87 11.48 -16.05
N GLY A 141 -14.83 10.61 -15.03
CA GLY A 141 -16.01 10.27 -14.22
C GLY A 141 -15.74 9.92 -12.75
N GLY A 142 -14.53 10.14 -12.23
CA GLY A 142 -14.31 10.20 -10.78
C GLY A 142 -14.98 11.45 -10.19
N PRO A 143 -15.28 11.47 -8.87
CA PRO A 143 -15.96 12.60 -8.25
C PRO A 143 -15.22 13.88 -8.61
N SER A 144 -15.92 14.77 -9.31
CA SER A 144 -15.45 16.12 -9.58
C SER A 144 -15.21 16.80 -8.23
N LEU A 145 -13.99 16.73 -7.72
CA LEU A 145 -13.50 17.66 -6.72
C LEU A 145 -13.30 18.98 -7.47
N MET A 146 -14.36 19.77 -7.45
CA MET A 146 -14.48 21.10 -8.02
C MET A 146 -13.31 21.96 -7.51
N GLY A 147 -12.32 22.21 -8.35
CA GLY A 147 -11.15 23.02 -8.02
C GLY A 147 -10.36 23.36 -9.28
N ASP A 148 -10.64 24.54 -9.83
CA ASP A 148 -10.01 25.10 -11.01
C ASP A 148 -8.59 25.59 -10.68
N GLY A 149 -7.55 25.03 -11.30
CA GLY A 149 -6.18 25.50 -11.09
C GLY A 149 -5.08 24.64 -11.75
N PRO A 150 -4.11 25.25 -12.44
CA PRO A 150 -3.13 24.56 -13.26
C PRO A 150 -1.90 24.12 -12.44
N VAL A 151 -1.39 22.92 -12.73
CA VAL A 151 -0.09 22.41 -12.27
C VAL A 151 0.02 22.25 -10.75
N GLY A 152 -0.35 21.07 -10.25
CA GLY A 152 0.07 20.62 -8.92
C GLY A 152 -0.97 19.82 -8.15
N ARG A 153 -1.40 18.67 -8.67
CA ARG A 153 -2.01 17.65 -7.78
C ARG A 153 -0.89 17.00 -6.97
N GLY A 154 -0.50 17.65 -5.87
CA GLY A 154 0.29 17.05 -4.79
C GLY A 154 -0.59 16.35 -3.75
N ASP A 155 -1.89 16.30 -3.99
CA ASP A 155 -2.96 15.79 -3.11
C ASP A 155 -3.40 14.37 -3.44
N VAL A 156 -3.19 13.91 -4.69
CA VAL A 156 -3.34 12.49 -5.04
C VAL A 156 -2.00 11.81 -4.89
N THR A 157 -1.60 11.58 -3.65
CA THR A 157 -0.43 10.77 -3.37
C THR A 157 -0.79 9.28 -3.48
N LEU A 158 0.20 8.43 -3.74
CA LEU A 158 0.00 6.98 -3.79
C LEU A 158 -0.64 6.47 -2.49
N GLU A 159 -0.29 7.08 -1.36
CA GLU A 159 -0.82 6.78 -0.04
C GLU A 159 -2.32 7.03 0.04
N GLN A 160 -2.84 8.10 -0.60
CA GLN A 160 -4.28 8.36 -0.65
C GLN A 160 -5.01 7.28 -1.45
N ILE A 161 -4.45 6.86 -2.58
CA ILE A 161 -5.02 5.79 -3.41
C ILE A 161 -5.01 4.45 -2.65
N VAL A 162 -3.87 4.11 -2.03
CA VAL A 162 -3.71 2.89 -1.24
C VAL A 162 -4.65 2.90 -0.04
N TYR A 163 -4.77 4.04 0.65
CA TYR A 163 -5.69 4.17 1.79
C TYR A 163 -7.14 3.98 1.36
N GLU A 164 -7.56 4.55 0.24
CA GLU A 164 -8.92 4.38 -0.27
C GLU A 164 -9.26 2.93 -0.61
N ILE A 165 -8.28 2.16 -1.11
CA ILE A 165 -8.47 0.74 -1.44
C ILE A 165 -8.37 -0.16 -0.21
N VAL A 166 -7.40 0.08 0.68
CA VAL A 166 -7.08 -0.80 1.81
C VAL A 166 -8.03 -0.60 2.99
N ARG A 167 -8.54 0.63 3.21
CA ARG A 167 -9.46 0.95 4.31
C ARG A 167 -10.72 0.07 4.37
N PRO A 168 -11.48 -0.16 3.27
CA PRO A 168 -12.65 -1.03 3.33
C PRO A 168 -12.30 -2.48 3.67
N MET A 169 -11.18 -3.01 3.14
CA MET A 169 -10.74 -4.38 3.41
C MET A 169 -10.34 -4.57 4.88
N ILE A 170 -9.61 -3.62 5.46
CA ILE A 170 -9.24 -3.66 6.87
C ILE A 170 -10.48 -3.54 7.76
N ARG A 171 -11.44 -2.68 7.40
CA ARG A 171 -12.69 -2.52 8.15
C ARG A 171 -13.47 -3.84 8.21
N GLU A 172 -13.72 -4.46 7.07
CA GLU A 172 -14.45 -5.73 7.00
C GLU A 172 -13.76 -6.82 7.83
N TRP A 173 -12.44 -6.93 7.71
CA TRP A 173 -11.67 -7.87 8.51
C TRP A 173 -11.76 -7.58 10.01
N LEU A 174 -11.67 -6.31 10.43
CA LEU A 174 -11.81 -5.93 11.83
C LEU A 174 -13.21 -6.23 12.35
N ASP A 175 -14.25 -5.93 11.59
CA ASP A 175 -15.64 -6.21 11.99
C ASP A 175 -15.86 -7.70 12.24
N ASP A 176 -15.29 -8.57 11.40
CA ASP A 176 -15.40 -10.02 11.54
C ASP A 176 -14.51 -10.62 12.64
N ASN A 177 -13.30 -10.09 12.84
CA ASN A 177 -12.27 -10.75 13.65
C ASN A 177 -12.06 -10.10 15.02
N LEU A 178 -12.34 -8.80 15.17
CA LEU A 178 -12.09 -8.05 16.41
C LEU A 178 -12.88 -8.58 17.61
N PRO A 179 -14.18 -8.95 17.49
CA PRO A 179 -14.94 -9.47 18.64
C PRO A 179 -14.25 -10.69 19.27
N THR A 180 -13.87 -11.66 18.43
CA THR A 180 -13.20 -12.90 18.87
C THR A 180 -11.84 -12.62 19.52
N MET A 181 -11.07 -11.68 18.97
CA MET A 181 -9.75 -11.32 19.54
C MET A 181 -9.89 -10.67 20.92
N VAL A 182 -10.85 -9.76 21.07
CA VAL A 182 -11.12 -9.06 22.34
C VAL A 182 -11.60 -10.04 23.39
N GLU A 183 -12.54 -10.94 23.09
CA GLU A 183 -13.01 -11.97 24.03
C GLU A 183 -11.84 -12.83 24.56
N ARG A 184 -10.93 -13.24 23.67
CA ARG A 184 -9.74 -14.02 24.04
C ARG A 184 -8.73 -13.20 24.87
N MET A 185 -8.63 -11.89 24.66
CA MET A 185 -7.79 -11.01 25.47
C MET A 185 -8.42 -10.76 26.84
N VAL A 186 -9.70 -10.42 26.91
CA VAL A 186 -10.44 -10.18 28.15
C VAL A 186 -10.50 -11.44 29.01
N LYS A 187 -10.75 -12.61 28.42
CA LYS A 187 -10.72 -13.89 29.15
C LYS A 187 -9.35 -14.12 29.82
N ARG A 188 -8.26 -13.88 29.09
CA ARG A 188 -6.90 -13.96 29.63
C ARG A 188 -6.63 -12.90 30.71
N GLU A 189 -7.18 -11.69 30.54
CA GLU A 189 -7.05 -10.61 31.52
C GLU A 189 -7.75 -10.96 32.83
N ILE A 190 -9.00 -11.43 32.77
CA ILE A 190 -9.78 -11.85 33.94
C ILE A 190 -9.09 -13.02 34.63
N GLU A 191 -8.64 -14.04 33.90
CA GLU A 191 -7.92 -15.16 34.49
C GLU A 191 -6.66 -14.69 35.24
N ARG A 192 -5.92 -13.72 34.68
CA ARG A 192 -4.73 -13.16 35.32
C ARG A 192 -5.09 -12.36 36.57
N VAL A 193 -6.13 -11.53 36.52
CA VAL A 193 -6.59 -10.72 37.66
C VAL A 193 -7.12 -11.63 38.77
N VAL A 194 -7.88 -12.67 38.43
CA VAL A 194 -8.40 -13.66 39.37
C VAL A 194 -7.26 -14.44 40.04
N ARG A 195 -6.26 -14.88 39.27
CA ARG A 195 -5.07 -15.55 39.84
C ARG A 195 -4.32 -14.62 40.79
N ARG A 196 -4.12 -13.36 40.40
CA ARG A 196 -3.47 -12.35 41.23
C ARG A 196 -4.27 -11.93 42.47
N GLY A 197 -5.60 -12.05 42.44
CA GLY A 197 -6.46 -11.74 43.59
C GLY A 197 -6.65 -12.90 44.57
N LEU A 198 -6.20 -14.10 44.21
CA LEU A 198 -6.24 -15.31 45.05
C LEU A 198 -4.90 -15.57 45.79
N ASP A 199 -3.81 -14.92 45.35
CA ASP A 199 -2.51 -14.84 46.04
C ASP A 199 -2.45 -13.60 46.94
#